data_AF-A0A2X2TA97-F1
#
_entry.id   AF-A0A2X2TA97-F1
#
_cell.length_a   1.000
_cell.length_b   1.000
_cell.length_c   1.000
_cell.angle_alpha   90.00
_cell.angle_beta   90.00
_cell.angle_gamma   90.00
#
_symmetry.space_group_name_H-M   'P 1'
#
loop_
_entity.id
_entity.type
_entity.pdbx_description
1 polymer ?
#
loop_
_entity_poly.entity_id
_entity_poly.type
_entity_poly.pdbx_seq_one_letter_code
_entity_poly.pdbx_strand_id
1 'polypeptide(L)'
;MKYRRESSDGDYTFGQGENTFLENSPECVAQAVSTRLKLWQGEWFLDNRTGTPYRQSVLGKQQDDSWVLMLIDRVSQTMALSPCWMSPPRELKHAR
;
A
#
# COMPACT_ATOMS: atom_id res chain seq x y z
N MET A 1 -11.98 1.29 2.89
CA MET A 1 -10.71 0.98 3.57
C MET A 1 -10.83 1.37 5.03
N LYS A 2 -10.39 0.51 5.95
CA LYS A 2 -10.38 0.79 7.39
C LYS A 2 -9.01 0.44 7.94
N TYR A 3 -8.33 1.42 8.51
CA TYR A 3 -6.99 1.27 9.11
C TYR A 3 -7.02 1.71 10.57
N ARG A 4 -6.09 1.20 11.37
CA ARG A 4 -5.92 1.68 12.75
C ARG A 4 -5.07 2.95 12.73
N ARG A 5 -5.51 3.98 13.45
CA ARG A 5 -4.79 5.26 13.55
C ARG A 5 -3.41 5.06 14.18
N GLU A 6 -2.41 5.63 13.53
CA GLU A 6 -1.03 5.69 14.03
C GLU A 6 -0.78 7.02 14.78
N SER A 7 0.10 6.98 15.78
CA SER A 7 0.65 8.16 16.44
C SER A 7 1.60 8.90 15.50
N SER A 8 2.07 10.09 15.90
CA SER A 8 3.15 10.79 15.21
C SER A 8 4.40 9.94 15.00
N ASP A 9 4.65 9.00 15.89
CA ASP A 9 5.81 8.09 15.86
C ASP A 9 5.57 6.84 15.00
N GLY A 10 4.37 6.68 14.45
CA GLY A 10 3.98 5.51 13.64
C GLY A 10 3.43 4.32 14.45
N ASP A 11 3.32 4.45 15.77
CA ASP A 11 2.77 3.41 16.65
C ASP A 11 1.25 3.37 16.63
N TYR A 12 0.66 2.18 16.81
CA TYR A 12 -0.79 2.07 16.89
C TYR A 12 -1.37 2.71 18.16
N THR A 13 -2.39 3.53 17.96
CA THR A 13 -3.15 4.14 19.06
C THR A 13 -4.31 3.24 19.48
N PHE A 14 -4.62 3.22 20.79
CA PHE A 14 -5.70 2.44 21.39
C PHE A 14 -6.54 3.30 22.35
N GLY A 15 -7.75 2.85 22.68
CA GLY A 15 -8.58 3.48 23.73
C GLY A 15 -9.36 4.72 23.32
N GLN A 16 -9.51 4.99 22.02
CA GLN A 16 -10.23 6.17 21.48
C GLN A 16 -11.60 5.80 20.89
N GLY A 17 -12.17 4.65 21.27
CA GLY A 17 -13.45 4.16 20.73
C GLY A 17 -13.44 4.07 19.19
N GLU A 18 -14.44 4.64 18.54
CA GLU A 18 -14.53 4.68 17.08
C GLU A 18 -13.39 5.48 16.42
N ASN A 19 -12.84 6.48 17.12
CA ASN A 19 -11.74 7.31 16.62
C ASN A 19 -10.37 6.58 16.63
N THR A 20 -10.31 5.35 17.13
CA THR A 20 -9.14 4.46 16.98
C THR A 20 -8.92 4.04 15.53
N PHE A 21 -9.93 4.13 14.67
CA PHE A 21 -9.85 3.75 13.27
C PHE A 21 -9.98 4.96 12.34
N LEU A 22 -9.23 4.90 11.25
CA LEU A 22 -9.43 5.73 10.07
C LEU A 22 -10.34 4.94 9.13
N GLU A 23 -11.35 5.60 8.57
CA GLU A 23 -12.33 4.98 7.67
C GLU A 23 -12.51 5.82 6.42
N ASN A 24 -12.23 5.24 5.25
CA ASN A 24 -12.44 5.85 3.94
C ASN A 24 -11.92 7.29 3.79
N SER A 25 -10.85 7.64 4.50
CA SER A 25 -10.30 8.99 4.54
C SER A 25 -8.94 9.07 3.82
N PRO A 26 -8.45 10.29 3.46
CA PRO A 26 -7.13 10.47 2.86
C PRO A 26 -6.00 9.88 3.72
N GLU A 27 -6.13 9.91 5.04
CA GLU A 27 -5.16 9.37 5.99
C GLU A 27 -5.04 7.84 5.86
N CYS A 28 -6.15 7.13 5.59
CA CYS A 28 -6.10 5.70 5.25
C CYS A 28 -5.26 5.43 4.00
N VAL A 29 -5.37 6.29 2.99
CA VAL A 29 -4.59 6.16 1.74
C VAL A 29 -3.12 6.40 2.04
N ALA A 30 -2.80 7.46 2.79
CA ALA A 30 -1.44 7.78 3.19
C ALA A 30 -0.78 6.62 3.98
N GLN A 31 -1.50 6.04 4.94
CA GLN A 31 -1.02 4.90 5.71
C GLN A 31 -0.80 3.66 4.82
N ALA A 32 -1.76 3.34 3.93
CA ALA A 32 -1.63 2.22 3.00
C ALA A 32 -0.41 2.36 2.07
N VAL A 33 -0.19 3.57 1.53
CA VAL A 33 0.97 3.89 0.69
C VAL A 33 2.26 3.77 1.50
N SER A 34 2.29 4.32 2.73
CA SER A 34 3.44 4.25 3.63
C SER A 34 3.83 2.80 3.94
N THR A 35 2.88 1.95 4.35
CA THR A 35 3.13 0.52 4.61
C THR A 35 3.67 -0.19 3.37
N ARG A 36 3.11 0.08 2.18
CA ARG A 36 3.52 -0.56 0.93
C ARG A 36 4.93 -0.18 0.49
N LEU A 37 5.33 1.07 0.74
CA LEU A 37 6.67 1.56 0.45
C LEU A 37 7.68 1.04 1.47
N LYS A 38 7.31 0.99 2.77
CA LYS A 38 8.17 0.48 3.84
C LYS A 38 8.53 -1.01 3.70
N LEU A 39 7.70 -1.82 3.05
CA LEU A 39 8.00 -3.23 2.82
C LEU A 39 9.04 -3.39 1.70
N TRP A 40 10.22 -3.93 2.01
CA TRP A 40 11.27 -4.17 1.02
C TRP A 40 11.06 -5.49 0.28
N GLN A 41 11.53 -5.55 -0.96
CA GLN A 41 11.44 -6.79 -1.74
C GLN A 41 12.20 -7.92 -1.04
N GLY A 42 11.51 -9.05 -0.82
CA GLY A 42 12.07 -10.23 -0.16
C GLY A 42 11.91 -10.27 1.36
N GLU A 43 11.33 -9.24 2.00
CA GLU A 43 11.02 -9.27 3.44
C GLU A 43 9.80 -10.13 3.76
N TRP A 44 8.87 -10.26 2.81
CA TRP A 44 7.66 -11.04 3.00
C TRP A 44 7.92 -12.53 2.74
N PHE A 45 7.80 -13.35 3.79
CA PHE A 45 8.17 -14.77 3.74
C PHE A 45 7.34 -15.61 2.77
N LEU A 46 6.07 -15.27 2.55
CA LEU A 46 5.15 -16.05 1.71
C LEU A 46 5.36 -15.76 0.21
N ASP A 47 5.82 -14.56 -0.14
CA ASP A 47 6.15 -14.20 -1.53
C ASP A 47 7.30 -13.19 -1.55
N ASN A 48 8.50 -13.67 -1.89
CA ASN A 48 9.72 -12.87 -1.94
C ASN A 48 9.75 -11.85 -3.09
N ARG A 49 8.81 -11.93 -4.05
CA ARG A 49 8.66 -10.94 -5.11
C ARG A 49 7.94 -9.70 -4.62
N THR A 50 7.25 -9.79 -3.48
CA THR A 50 6.54 -8.70 -2.84
C THR A 50 7.50 -7.77 -2.12
N GLY A 51 7.25 -6.46 -2.21
CA GLY A 51 8.08 -5.42 -1.58
C GLY A 51 8.78 -4.51 -2.62
N THR A 52 9.27 -3.35 -2.17
CA THR A 52 9.89 -2.34 -3.03
C THR A 52 11.36 -2.71 -3.27
N PRO A 53 11.83 -2.79 -4.52
CA PRO A 53 13.18 -3.26 -4.85
C PRO A 53 14.24 -2.17 -4.63
N TYR A 54 14.37 -1.68 -3.39
CA TYR A 54 15.25 -0.56 -3.08
C TYR A 54 16.71 -0.86 -3.39
N ARG A 55 17.21 -2.06 -3.05
CA ARG A 55 18.61 -2.45 -3.25
C ARG A 55 19.02 -2.62 -4.71
N GLN A 56 18.09 -3.03 -5.58
CA GLN A 56 18.41 -3.36 -6.96
C GLN A 56 18.16 -2.21 -7.93
N SER A 57 17.13 -1.40 -7.66
CA SER A 57 16.59 -0.49 -8.70
C SER A 57 16.42 0.96 -8.23
N VAL A 58 16.44 1.25 -6.92
CA VAL A 58 16.10 2.61 -6.41
C VAL A 58 17.29 3.28 -5.70
N LEU A 59 18.07 2.53 -4.91
CA LEU A 59 19.20 3.03 -4.13
C LEU A 59 20.49 2.36 -4.63
N GLY A 60 21.35 3.10 -5.34
CA GLY A 60 22.62 2.57 -5.86
C GLY A 60 23.40 3.56 -6.75
N LYS A 61 24.66 3.25 -7.08
CA LYS A 61 25.57 4.10 -7.89
C LYS A 61 25.27 4.10 -9.41
N GLN A 62 24.37 3.24 -9.87
CA GLN A 62 23.89 3.20 -11.26
C GLN A 62 22.37 3.33 -11.19
N GLN A 63 21.89 4.56 -10.99
CA GLN A 63 20.45 4.84 -11.05
C GLN A 63 19.99 4.79 -12.50
N ASP A 64 18.96 3.99 -12.75
CA ASP A 64 18.18 4.04 -13.98
C ASP A 64 16.96 4.93 -13.71
N ASP A 65 16.69 5.93 -14.55
CA ASP A 65 15.59 6.90 -14.35
C ASP A 65 14.21 6.25 -14.24
N SER A 66 14.07 4.97 -14.61
CA SER A 66 12.84 4.18 -14.47
C SER A 66 12.38 3.94 -13.03
N TRP A 67 13.22 4.18 -12.01
CA TRP A 67 12.83 3.98 -10.60
C TRP A 67 11.60 4.81 -10.19
N VAL A 68 11.45 6.02 -10.74
CA VAL A 68 10.28 6.89 -10.48
C VAL A 68 9.00 6.24 -11.00
N LEU A 69 9.05 5.67 -12.21
CA LEU A 69 7.91 4.98 -12.83
C LEU A 69 7.51 3.74 -12.02
N MET A 70 8.49 2.99 -11.49
CA MET A 70 8.21 1.85 -10.61
C MET A 70 7.52 2.27 -9.31
N LEU A 71 7.93 3.38 -8.69
CA LEU A 71 7.26 3.88 -7.49
C LEU A 71 5.84 4.37 -7.79
N ILE A 72 5.65 5.07 -8.91
CA ILE A 72 4.31 5.52 -9.35
C ILE A 72 3.38 4.32 -9.58
N ASP A 73 3.84 3.30 -10.31
CA ASP A 73 3.08 2.06 -10.53
C ASP A 73 2.73 1.38 -9.20
N ARG A 74 3.69 1.32 -8.27
CA ARG A 74 3.45 0.72 -6.96
C ARG A 74 2.41 1.46 -6.13
N VAL A 75 2.46 2.80 -6.13
CA VAL A 75 1.50 3.64 -5.41
C VAL A 75 0.11 3.51 -6.03
N SER A 76 0.00 3.52 -7.37
CA SER A 76 -1.27 3.45 -8.10
C SER A 76 -2.06 2.15 -7.83
N GLN A 77 -1.35 1.05 -7.62
CA GLN A 77 -1.94 -0.25 -7.28
C GLN A 77 -2.52 -0.32 -5.85
N THR A 78 -2.46 0.75 -5.05
CA THR A 78 -3.06 0.78 -3.71
C THR A 78 -4.58 0.85 -3.85
N MET A 79 -5.31 0.01 -3.11
CA MET A 79 -6.72 -0.32 -3.38
C MET A 79 -7.69 0.88 -3.52
N ALA A 80 -7.41 2.03 -2.89
CA ALA A 80 -8.21 3.25 -3.06
C ALA A 80 -7.81 4.13 -4.27
N LEU A 81 -6.60 3.92 -4.80
CA LEU A 81 -6.07 4.60 -5.98
C LEU A 81 -6.28 3.77 -7.26
N SER A 82 -6.62 2.49 -7.12
CA SER A 82 -6.92 1.61 -8.24
C SER A 82 -8.21 2.06 -8.93
N PRO A 83 -8.18 2.39 -10.23
CA PRO A 83 -9.37 2.75 -10.98
C PRO A 83 -10.38 1.61 -10.97
N CYS A 84 -11.68 1.94 -10.88
CA CYS A 84 -12.78 0.98 -10.90
C CYS A 84 -12.69 -0.04 -12.07
N TRP A 85 -12.12 0.37 -13.21
CA TRP A 85 -11.95 -0.47 -14.40
C TRP A 85 -10.81 -1.49 -14.32
N MET A 86 -9.87 -1.38 -13.37
CA MET A 86 -8.81 -2.37 -13.13
C MET A 86 -9.27 -3.53 -12.23
N SER A 87 -10.46 -3.44 -11.64
CA SER A 87 -11.03 -4.56 -10.89
C SER A 87 -11.58 -5.60 -11.87
N PRO A 88 -11.23 -6.90 -11.76
CA PRO A 88 -11.86 -7.93 -12.58
C PRO A 88 -13.39 -7.89 -12.34
N PRO A 89 -14.21 -8.12 -13.40
CA PRO A 89 -15.66 -8.08 -13.25
C PRO A 89 -16.07 -9.02 -12.12
N ARG A 90 -16.80 -8.48 -11.15
CA ARG A 90 -17.32 -9.23 -10.01
C ARG A 90 -18.28 -10.27 -10.59
N GLU A 91 -17.84 -11.51 -10.77
CA GLU A 91 -18.71 -12.57 -11.24
C GLU A 91 -19.90 -12.66 -10.29
N LEU A 92 -21.07 -12.26 -10.80
CA LEU A 92 -22.36 -12.41 -10.16
C LEU A 92 -22.70 -13.90 -10.10
N LYS A 93 -22.01 -14.64 -9.24
CA LYS A 93 -22.51 -15.94 -8.81
C LYS A 93 -23.62 -15.65 -7.83
N HIS A 94 -24.81 -16.20 -8.12
CA HIS A 94 -26.05 -16.17 -7.34
C HIS A 94 -27.04 -15.04 -7.70
N ALA A 95 -27.53 -15.09 -8.95
CA ALA A 95 -28.95 -14.86 -9.21
C ALA A 95 -29.62 -16.25 -9.28
N ARG A 96 -30.27 -16.64 -8.19
CA ARG A 96 -31.32 -17.67 -8.21
C ARG A 96 -32.41 -17.23 -7.27
#